data_AF-A0A4S9S7T4-F1
#
_entry.id   AF-A0A4S9S7T4-F1
#
_cell.length_a   1.000
_cell.length_b   1.000
_cell.length_c   1.000
_cell.angle_alpha   90.00
_cell.angle_beta   90.00
_cell.angle_gamma   90.00
#
_symmetry.space_group_name_H-M   'P 1'
#
loop_
_entity.id
_entity.type
_entity.pdbx_description
1 polymer ?
#
loop_
_entity_poly.entity_id
_entity_poly.type
_entity_poly.pdbx_seq_one_letter_code
_entity_poly.pdbx_strand_id
1 'polypeptide(L)'
;MNMLFTWDTNNLCIVFKSWRVTSTMSLIWSLLGVVILTAGYELIRELSRRYEAKVQREIDDLPSKCSLPPSSPPLTLHILVFRLYHLGLWP
;
A
#
# COMPACT_ATOMS: atom_id res chain seq x y z
N MET A 1 21.88 31.43 0.96
CA MET A 1 20.70 30.79 1.58
C MET A 1 19.48 31.36 0.90
N ASN A 2 18.74 30.53 0.16
CA ASN A 2 17.50 30.92 -0.47
C ASN A 2 16.61 29.68 -0.54
N MET A 3 15.54 29.66 0.26
CA MET A 3 14.46 28.67 0.14
C MET A 3 13.42 29.21 -0.86
N LEU A 4 13.89 29.73 -1.99
CA LEU A 4 13.01 30.12 -3.08
C LEU A 4 12.63 28.88 -3.85
N PHE A 5 11.42 28.84 -4.38
CA PHE A 5 11.01 27.92 -5.43
C PHE A 5 11.98 28.02 -6.61
N THR A 6 13.05 27.22 -6.60
CA THR A 6 14.01 27.14 -7.68
C THR A 6 13.39 26.30 -8.78
N TRP A 7 13.24 26.87 -9.96
CA TRP A 7 12.79 26.19 -11.17
C TRP A 7 13.88 25.29 -11.79
N ASP A 8 14.93 24.96 -11.06
CA ASP A 8 15.99 24.07 -11.53
C ASP A 8 15.58 22.61 -11.34
N THR A 9 15.29 21.96 -12.45
CA THR A 9 14.82 20.56 -12.50
C THR A 9 15.92 19.60 -12.94
N ASN A 10 17.18 20.06 -13.01
CA ASN A 10 18.29 19.21 -13.38
C ASN A 10 18.70 18.34 -12.20
N ASN A 11 18.82 17.03 -12.42
CA ASN A 11 19.41 16.07 -11.48
C ASN A 11 18.55 15.76 -10.23
N LEU A 12 17.25 16.06 -10.23
CA LEU A 12 16.33 15.82 -9.12
C LEU A 12 15.88 14.35 -9.05
N CYS A 13 16.01 13.70 -7.89
CA CYS A 13 15.41 12.38 -7.61
C CYS A 13 14.06 12.58 -6.89
N ILE A 14 12.97 12.01 -7.41
CA ILE A 14 11.66 12.12 -6.74
C ILE A 14 11.48 11.05 -5.67
N VAL A 15 11.52 9.78 -6.06
CA VAL A 15 11.27 8.65 -5.14
C VAL A 15 12.49 7.76 -4.99
N PHE A 16 13.17 7.43 -6.09
CA PHE A 16 14.34 6.57 -6.11
C PHE A 16 15.45 7.20 -6.94
N LYS A 17 16.72 6.84 -6.66
CA LYS A 17 17.87 7.32 -7.46
C LYS A 17 17.76 7.02 -8.95
N SER A 18 17.06 5.94 -9.31
CA SER A 18 16.79 5.59 -10.71
C SER A 18 15.70 6.46 -11.35
N TRP A 19 14.81 7.05 -10.54
CA TRP A 19 13.76 7.96 -11.01
C TRP A 19 14.25 9.40 -10.89
N ARG A 20 15.14 9.74 -11.80
CA ARG A 20 15.86 11.02 -11.79
C ARG A 20 15.50 11.84 -13.01
N VAL A 21 15.12 13.09 -12.79
CA VAL A 21 14.76 14.03 -13.83
C VAL A 21 16.02 14.74 -14.32
N THR A 22 16.32 14.63 -15.60
CA THR A 22 17.51 15.22 -16.23
C THR A 22 17.21 16.25 -17.29
N SER A 23 15.96 16.36 -17.76
CA SER A 23 15.52 17.30 -18.80
C SER A 23 14.08 17.72 -18.61
N THR A 24 13.64 18.80 -19.27
CA THR A 24 12.26 19.30 -19.20
C THR A 24 11.22 18.27 -19.63
N MET A 25 11.53 17.43 -20.61
CA MET A 25 10.63 16.34 -21.03
C MET A 25 10.53 15.26 -19.95
N SER A 26 11.66 14.90 -19.33
CA SER A 26 11.69 13.96 -18.21
C SER A 26 10.88 14.48 -17.01
N LEU A 27 10.82 15.81 -16.82
CA LEU A 27 10.02 16.42 -15.76
C LEU A 27 8.51 16.22 -15.97
N ILE A 28 8.02 16.43 -17.20
CA ILE A 28 6.60 16.25 -17.55
C ILE A 28 6.19 14.79 -17.33
N TRP A 29 7.01 13.84 -17.79
CA TRP A 29 6.78 12.42 -17.55
C TRP A 29 6.79 12.08 -16.06
N SER A 30 7.66 12.71 -15.29
CA SER A 30 7.73 12.50 -13.85
C SER A 30 6.49 13.03 -13.13
N LEU A 31 6.00 14.21 -13.52
CA LEU A 31 4.75 14.78 -12.99
C LEU A 31 3.55 13.88 -13.32
N LEU A 32 3.45 13.41 -14.56
CA LEU A 32 2.41 12.44 -14.95
C LEU A 32 2.54 11.14 -14.17
N GLY A 33 3.75 10.63 -13.97
CA GLY A 33 4.00 9.43 -13.16
C GLY A 33 3.52 9.58 -11.71
N VAL A 34 3.75 10.74 -11.08
CA VAL A 34 3.25 11.02 -9.72
C VAL A 34 1.73 11.10 -9.69
N VAL A 35 1.11 11.75 -10.68
CA VAL A 35 -0.37 11.79 -10.82
C VAL A 35 -0.94 10.38 -10.98
N ILE A 36 -0.33 9.55 -11.81
CA ILE A 36 -0.76 8.17 -12.01
C ILE A 36 -0.61 7.35 -10.73
N LEU A 37 0.49 7.50 -10.00
CA LEU A 37 0.70 6.78 -8.74
C LEU A 37 -0.32 7.20 -7.66
N THR A 38 -0.61 8.50 -7.55
CA THR A 38 -1.58 9.01 -6.58
C THR A 38 -3.00 8.57 -6.94
N ALA A 39 -3.41 8.70 -8.21
CA ALA A 39 -4.70 8.22 -8.68
C ALA A 39 -4.84 6.69 -8.55
N GLY A 40 -3.77 5.95 -8.86
CA GLY A 40 -3.71 4.50 -8.71
C GLY A 40 -3.82 4.07 -7.25
N TYR A 41 -3.17 4.77 -6.33
CA TYR A 41 -3.30 4.51 -4.90
C TYR A 41 -4.73 4.72 -4.40
N GLU A 42 -5.39 5.80 -4.82
CA GLU A 42 -6.80 6.04 -4.49
C GLU A 42 -7.73 4.97 -5.07
N LEU A 43 -7.44 4.49 -6.29
CA LEU A 43 -8.19 3.39 -6.89
C LEU A 43 -8.04 2.09 -6.07
N ILE A 44 -6.82 1.73 -5.68
CA ILE A 44 -6.56 0.54 -4.86
C ILE A 44 -7.29 0.66 -3.53
N ARG A 45 -7.22 1.83 -2.88
CA ARG A 45 -7.91 2.10 -1.62
C ARG A 45 -9.44 1.90 -1.74
N GLU A 46 -10.03 2.34 -2.85
CA GLU A 46 -11.46 2.13 -3.11
C GLU A 46 -11.81 0.67 -3.40
N LEU A 47 -10.96 -0.04 -4.17
CA LEU A 47 -11.14 -1.46 -4.43
C LEU A 47 -11.07 -2.28 -3.13
N SER A 48 -10.17 -1.95 -2.21
CA SER A 48 -10.10 -2.57 -0.88
C SER A 48 -11.40 -2.40 -0.11
N ARG A 49 -11.95 -1.18 -0.04
CA ARG A 49 -13.25 -0.93 0.62
C ARG A 49 -14.39 -1.74 0.01
N ARG A 50 -14.46 -1.79 -1.32
CA ARG A 50 -15.48 -2.59 -2.04
C ARG A 50 -15.32 -4.08 -1.80
N TYR A 51 -14.09 -4.55 -1.69
CA TYR A 51 -13.79 -5.94 -1.39
C TYR A 51 -14.22 -6.31 0.04
N GLU A 52 -13.85 -5.50 1.04
CA GLU A 52 -14.29 -5.67 2.43
C GLU A 52 -15.81 -5.71 2.54
N ALA A 53 -16.51 -4.80 1.86
CA ALA A 53 -17.98 -4.77 1.87
C ALA A 53 -18.61 -6.02 1.24
N LYS A 54 -18.00 -6.60 0.20
CA LYS A 54 -18.46 -7.88 -0.38
C LYS A 54 -18.23 -9.02 0.58
N VAL A 55 -17.01 -9.15 1.10
CA VAL A 55 -16.66 -10.22 2.06
C VAL A 55 -17.52 -10.17 3.31
N GLN A 56 -17.82 -8.97 3.83
CA GLN A 56 -18.68 -8.82 5.00
C GLN A 56 -20.09 -9.38 4.74
N ARG A 57 -20.67 -9.13 3.56
CA ARG A 57 -21.99 -9.68 3.20
C ARG A 57 -21.98 -11.19 3.13
N GLU A 58 -20.94 -11.78 2.56
CA GLU A 58 -20.78 -13.23 2.55
C GLU A 58 -20.70 -13.77 3.99
N ILE A 59 -19.93 -13.12 4.87
CA ILE A 59 -19.83 -13.48 6.30
C ILE A 59 -21.19 -13.37 7.00
N ASP A 60 -21.96 -12.31 6.72
CA ASP A 60 -23.28 -12.09 7.31
C ASP A 60 -24.32 -13.11 6.81
N ASP A 61 -24.20 -13.57 5.55
CA ASP A 61 -25.08 -14.57 4.94
C ASP A 61 -24.70 -16.01 5.31
N LEU A 62 -23.49 -16.23 5.86
CA LEU A 62 -23.15 -17.53 6.42
C LEU A 62 -24.19 -17.87 7.51
N PRO A 63 -24.84 -19.05 7.43
CA PRO A 63 -25.83 -19.45 8.42
C PRO A 63 -25.16 -19.41 9.79
N SER A 64 -25.67 -18.53 10.65
CA SER A 64 -25.21 -18.27 12.01
C SER A 64 -24.84 -19.59 12.66
N LYS A 65 -23.55 -19.95 12.66
CA LYS A 65 -23.09 -21.15 13.34
C LYS A 65 -23.34 -20.90 14.82
N CYS A 66 -24.39 -21.55 15.30
CA CYS A 66 -24.72 -21.81 16.69
C CYS A 66 -23.46 -21.61 17.55
N SER A 67 -23.44 -20.51 18.32
CA SER A 67 -22.52 -20.23 19.42
C SER A 67 -21.33 -21.19 19.53
N LEU A 68 -20.27 -20.96 18.74
CA LEU A 68 -18.99 -21.61 18.97
C LEU A 68 -18.29 -20.89 20.13
N PRO A 69 -17.82 -21.61 21.16
CA PRO A 69 -17.16 -21.00 22.31
C PRO A 69 -15.88 -20.27 21.87
N PRO A 70 -15.43 -19.27 22.64
CA PRO A 70 -14.21 -18.50 22.36
C PRO A 70 -12.96 -19.37 22.61
N SER A 71 -12.66 -20.31 21.73
CA SER A 71 -11.40 -21.05 21.75
C SER A 71 -11.09 -21.70 20.39
N SER A 72 -10.70 -20.88 19.42
CA SER A 72 -9.78 -21.33 18.37
C SER A 72 -8.66 -20.29 18.29
N PRO A 73 -7.37 -20.68 18.38
CA PRO A 73 -6.28 -19.72 18.29
C PRO A 73 -6.39 -19.03 16.93
N PRO A 74 -6.34 -17.69 16.90
CA PRO A 74 -6.60 -16.97 15.66
C PRO A 74 -5.52 -17.33 14.66
N LEU A 75 -5.90 -17.54 13.39
CA LEU A 75 -4.99 -17.69 12.25
C LEU A 75 -3.88 -16.60 12.25
N THR A 76 -4.13 -15.48 12.91
CA THR A 76 -3.18 -14.43 13.30
C THR A 76 -1.91 -14.98 13.94
N LEU A 77 -1.98 -15.97 14.84
CA LEU A 77 -0.81 -16.53 15.51
C LEU A 77 0.09 -17.31 14.53
N HIS A 78 -0.51 -18.03 13.59
CA HIS A 78 0.25 -18.80 12.59
C HIS A 78 0.91 -17.87 11.55
N ILE A 79 0.20 -16.81 11.14
CA ILE A 79 0.75 -15.77 10.26
C ILE A 79 1.87 -15.00 10.97
N LEU A 80 1.75 -14.72 12.26
CA LEU A 80 2.73 -13.98 13.04
C LEU A 80 3.98 -14.84 13.34
N VAL A 81 3.82 -16.13 13.64
CA VAL A 81 4.94 -17.10 13.71
C VAL A 81 5.63 -17.22 12.36
N PHE A 82 4.90 -17.36 11.25
CA PHE A 82 5.52 -17.44 9.92
C PHE A 82 6.27 -16.16 9.55
N ARG A 83 5.71 -14.99 9.90
CA ARG A 83 6.37 -13.70 9.64
C ARG A 83 7.58 -13.49 10.56
N LEU A 84 7.53 -13.89 11.83
CA LEU A 84 8.69 -13.82 12.75
C LEU A 84 9.80 -14.81 12.36
N TYR A 85 9.43 -16.01 11.90
CA TYR A 85 10.36 -17.02 11.39
C TYR A 85 11.07 -16.53 10.13
N HIS A 86 10.34 -15.90 9.21
CA HIS A 86 10.91 -15.34 7.98
C HIS A 86 11.71 -14.04 8.20
N LEU A 87 11.48 -13.32 9.31
CA LEU A 87 12.29 -12.17 9.74
C LEU A 87 13.50 -12.55 10.60
N GLY A 88 13.72 -13.83 10.91
CA GLY A 88 14.88 -14.30 11.67
C GLY A 88 14.94 -13.78 13.11
N LEU A 89 13.80 -13.39 13.69
CA LEU A 89 13.71 -12.72 15.00
C LEU A 89 13.21 -13.66 16.12
N TRP A 90 13.29 -14.97 15.91
CA TRP A 90 12.97 -16.01 16.90
C TRP A 90 14.09 -17.05 16.89
N PRO A 91 14.73 -17.37 18.04
CA PRO A 91 15.79 -18.38 18.11
C PRO A 91 15.26 -19.81 17.98
#